data_AF-A0A2P6AVF1-F1
#
_entry.id   AF-A0A2P6AVF1-F1
#
_cell.length_a   1.000
_cell.length_b   1.000
_cell.length_c   1.000
_cell.angle_alpha   90.00
_cell.angle_beta   90.00
_cell.angle_gamma   90.00
#
_symmetry.space_group_name_H-M   'P 1'
#
loop_
_entity.id
_entity.type
_entity.pdbx_description
1 polymer ?
#
loop_
_entity_poly.entity_id
_entity_poly.type
_entity_poly.pdbx_seq_one_letter_code
_entity_poly.pdbx_strand_id
1 'polypeptide(L)'
;VPSSGEDVNRGDRTVPYDLPRVDFYHWVLTDIPAGVTELAEAADADGLVPRGKPAGPSAAGVRGINDYTGWFAGDADMGGDYGGYDGPWPPFNDERLHRYRFTVYALDVDTLGLPPRTTGAEALAAISGHVLDQASITVTYALYPAARP
;
A
#
# COMPACT_ATOMS: atom_id res chain seq x y z
N VAL A 1 1.33 5.67 8.42
CA VAL A 1 1.71 7.04 8.00
C VAL A 1 1.15 8.07 8.99
N PRO A 2 1.57 9.35 8.98
CA PRO A 2 0.93 10.42 9.76
C PRO A 2 -0.59 10.46 9.57
N SER A 3 -1.38 10.65 10.63
CA SER A 3 -2.84 10.80 10.52
C SER A 3 -3.28 12.17 10.00
N SER A 4 -2.36 13.14 9.94
CA SER A 4 -2.58 14.49 9.44
C SER A 4 -1.45 14.88 8.49
N GLY A 5 -1.82 15.54 7.39
CA GLY A 5 -0.88 16.09 6.41
C GLY A 5 -0.32 17.48 6.76
N GLU A 6 -0.77 18.10 7.85
CA GLU A 6 -0.45 19.51 8.18
C GLU A 6 1.06 19.82 8.19
N ASP A 7 1.84 18.93 8.80
CA ASP A 7 3.29 19.10 8.96
C ASP A 7 4.11 18.24 7.98
N VAL A 8 3.46 17.47 7.11
CA VAL A 8 4.13 16.53 6.20
C VAL A 8 4.94 17.27 5.13
N ASN A 9 6.20 16.88 4.95
CA ASN A 9 7.11 17.41 3.92
C ASN A 9 7.35 18.93 4.04
N ARG A 10 7.47 19.42 5.28
CA ARG A 10 7.73 20.84 5.60
C ARG A 10 9.16 21.00 6.10
N GLY A 11 9.89 21.98 5.57
CA GLY A 11 11.30 22.21 5.93
C GLY A 11 11.51 22.95 7.26
N ASP A 12 10.47 23.61 7.79
CA ASP A 12 10.52 24.45 9.00
C ASP A 12 10.13 23.72 10.29
N ARG A 13 9.74 22.45 10.20
CA ARG A 13 9.19 21.66 11.32
C ARG A 13 9.31 20.16 11.07
N THR A 14 9.06 19.36 12.09
CA THR A 14 8.97 17.91 12.00
C THR A 14 7.52 17.44 12.06
N VAL A 15 7.24 16.22 11.56
CA VAL A 15 6.04 15.48 11.94
C VAL A 15 6.31 14.85 13.31
N PRO A 16 5.58 15.25 14.37
CA PRO A 16 5.90 14.84 15.73
C PRO A 16 5.88 13.32 15.89
N TYR A 17 6.80 12.78 16.69
CA TYR A 17 6.80 11.36 16.99
C TYR A 17 5.44 10.91 17.53
N ASP A 18 4.81 11.64 18.44
CA ASP A 18 3.54 11.22 19.06
C ASP A 18 2.29 11.48 18.21
N LEU A 19 2.42 12.03 16.99
CA LEU A 19 1.28 12.18 16.09
C LEU A 19 0.64 10.80 15.82
N PRO A 20 -0.70 10.66 15.95
CA PRO A 20 -1.38 9.42 15.62
C PRO A 20 -1.07 8.95 14.21
N ARG A 21 -1.11 7.64 13.99
CA ARG A 21 -0.79 7.03 12.70
C ARG A 21 -2.00 6.29 12.16
N VAL A 22 -2.14 6.31 10.85
CA VAL A 22 -3.14 5.55 10.10
C VAL A 22 -2.44 4.61 9.13
N ASP A 23 -3.19 3.61 8.66
CA ASP A 23 -2.71 2.71 7.61
C ASP A 23 -2.56 3.46 6.29
N PHE A 24 -1.58 3.01 5.50
CA PHE A 24 -1.42 3.42 4.10
C PHE A 24 -1.13 2.17 3.30
N TYR A 25 -2.05 1.79 2.42
CA TYR A 25 -1.93 0.62 1.57
C TYR A 25 -1.05 0.98 0.37
N HIS A 26 0.12 0.34 0.29
CA HIS A 26 1.06 0.48 -0.84
C HIS A 26 0.76 -0.49 -1.99
N TRP A 27 -0.01 -1.55 -1.72
CA TRP A 27 -0.33 -2.60 -2.68
C TRP A 27 -1.55 -3.40 -2.24
N VAL A 28 -2.42 -3.71 -3.20
CA VAL A 28 -3.59 -4.55 -3.03
C VAL A 28 -3.66 -5.49 -4.22
N LEU A 29 -3.43 -6.77 -3.99
CA LEU A 29 -3.50 -7.84 -4.98
C LEU A 29 -4.33 -8.98 -4.41
N THR A 30 -5.45 -9.29 -5.06
CA THR A 30 -6.39 -10.35 -4.67
C THR A 30 -6.45 -11.42 -5.74
N ASP A 31 -7.17 -12.51 -5.48
CA ASP A 31 -7.42 -13.59 -6.45
C ASP A 31 -6.13 -14.12 -7.10
N ILE A 32 -5.07 -14.24 -6.30
CA ILE A 32 -3.82 -14.90 -6.70
C ILE A 32 -4.13 -16.41 -6.80
N PRO A 33 -3.90 -17.07 -7.94
CA PRO A 33 -4.20 -18.50 -8.08
C PRO A 33 -3.41 -19.32 -7.05
N ALA A 34 -4.04 -20.33 -6.44
CA ALA A 34 -3.44 -21.13 -5.37
C ALA A 34 -2.13 -21.84 -5.75
N GLY A 35 -1.87 -22.05 -7.06
CA GLY A 35 -0.61 -22.60 -7.56
C GLY A 35 0.56 -21.59 -7.58
N VAL A 36 0.28 -20.29 -7.45
CA VAL A 36 1.30 -19.23 -7.38
C VAL A 36 1.83 -19.15 -5.96
N THR A 37 3.08 -19.57 -5.77
CA THR A 37 3.75 -19.60 -4.46
C THR A 37 4.94 -18.64 -4.37
N GLU A 38 5.21 -17.91 -5.45
CA GLU A 38 6.22 -16.86 -5.51
C GLU A 38 5.71 -15.69 -6.36
N LEU A 39 6.15 -14.49 -5.99
CA LEU A 39 6.06 -13.30 -6.83
C LEU A 39 7.49 -12.81 -7.02
N ALA A 40 7.94 -12.76 -8.27
CA ALA A 40 9.27 -12.24 -8.58
C ALA A 40 9.39 -10.78 -8.13
N GLU A 41 10.62 -10.35 -7.87
CA GLU A 41 10.90 -8.93 -7.62
C GLU A 41 10.34 -8.09 -8.77
N ALA A 42 9.66 -7.00 -8.42
CA ALA A 42 8.97 -6.11 -9.35
C ALA A 42 7.88 -6.76 -10.25
N ALA A 43 7.42 -7.99 -9.95
CA ALA A 43 6.36 -8.64 -10.72
C ALA A 43 5.05 -7.81 -10.79
N ASP A 44 4.81 -6.97 -9.79
CA ASP A 44 3.68 -6.06 -9.75
C ASP A 44 4.07 -4.61 -9.40
N ALA A 45 5.29 -4.21 -9.77
CA ALA A 45 5.81 -2.88 -9.51
C ALA A 45 6.52 -2.32 -10.75
N ASP A 46 6.28 -1.06 -11.08
CA ASP A 46 6.95 -0.34 -12.18
C ASP A 46 7.41 1.05 -11.73
N GLY A 47 7.81 1.15 -10.45
CA GLY A 47 8.03 2.43 -9.79
C GLY A 47 6.76 3.28 -9.70
N LEU A 48 6.96 4.57 -9.43
CA LEU A 48 5.89 5.57 -9.41
C LEU A 48 5.64 6.07 -10.83
N VAL A 49 4.43 5.81 -11.34
CA VAL A 49 4.00 6.23 -12.68
C VAL A 49 3.03 7.42 -12.57
N PRO A 50 3.19 8.51 -13.35
CA PRO A 50 2.20 9.58 -13.38
C PRO A 50 0.81 9.05 -13.72
N ARG A 51 -0.21 9.44 -12.95
CA ARG A 51 -1.59 8.95 -13.05
C ARG A 51 -1.78 7.46 -12.70
N GLY A 52 -0.74 6.84 -12.14
CA GLY A 52 -0.76 5.49 -11.60
C GLY A 52 -0.70 4.38 -12.64
N LYS A 53 -1.09 3.18 -12.20
CA LYS A 53 -1.09 1.93 -12.97
C LYS A 53 -2.52 1.36 -12.95
N PRO A 54 -2.98 0.69 -14.01
CA PRO A 54 -4.36 0.21 -14.06
C PRO A 54 -4.64 -0.82 -12.95
N ALA A 55 -5.81 -0.68 -12.31
CA ALA A 55 -6.43 -1.73 -11.49
C ALA A 55 -7.07 -2.82 -12.37
N GLY A 56 -7.45 -3.95 -11.77
CA GLY A 56 -8.03 -5.10 -12.47
C GLY A 56 -7.03 -6.23 -12.75
N PRO A 57 -7.33 -7.13 -13.70
CA PRO A 57 -6.52 -8.30 -13.96
C PRO A 57 -5.04 -7.96 -14.25
N SER A 58 -4.14 -8.75 -13.66
CA SER A 58 -2.70 -8.68 -13.81
C SER A 58 -2.12 -10.08 -14.03
N ALA A 59 -0.79 -10.19 -14.19
CA ALA A 59 -0.14 -11.49 -14.36
C ALA A 59 -0.25 -12.40 -13.12
N ALA A 60 -0.42 -11.82 -11.93
CA ALA A 60 -0.37 -12.53 -10.65
C ALA A 60 -1.73 -12.66 -9.95
N GLY A 61 -2.76 -11.95 -10.39
CA GLY A 61 -4.06 -11.85 -9.73
C GLY A 61 -4.82 -10.61 -10.18
N VAL A 62 -5.69 -10.08 -9.33
CA VAL A 62 -6.49 -8.87 -9.58
C VAL A 62 -6.00 -7.72 -8.71
N ARG A 63 -5.55 -6.63 -9.33
CA ARG A 63 -5.12 -5.40 -8.66
C ARG A 63 -6.32 -4.62 -8.14
N GLY A 64 -6.28 -4.28 -6.86
CA GLY A 64 -7.06 -3.17 -6.31
C GLY A 64 -6.42 -1.81 -6.62
N ILE A 65 -6.86 -0.77 -5.90
CA ILE A 65 -6.16 0.51 -5.83
C ILE A 65 -5.51 0.69 -4.46
N ASN A 66 -4.35 1.33 -4.46
CA ASN A 66 -3.57 1.69 -3.30
C ASN A 66 -3.81 3.17 -2.95
N ASP A 67 -3.29 3.60 -1.78
CA ASP A 67 -3.63 4.91 -1.21
C ASP A 67 -2.97 6.10 -1.91
N TYR A 68 -2.05 5.86 -2.86
CA TYR A 68 -1.57 6.94 -3.74
C TYR A 68 -2.71 7.52 -4.61
N THR A 69 -3.76 6.73 -4.88
CA THR A 69 -4.99 7.21 -5.53
C THR A 69 -5.63 8.37 -4.75
N GLY A 70 -5.68 8.25 -3.42
CA GLY A 70 -6.19 9.31 -2.55
C GLY A 70 -5.18 10.44 -2.36
N TRP A 71 -3.89 10.10 -2.23
CA TRP A 71 -2.80 11.07 -2.02
C TRP A 71 -2.66 12.07 -3.17
N PHE A 72 -2.73 11.60 -4.42
CA PHE A 72 -2.64 12.45 -5.62
C PHE A 72 -4.00 12.94 -6.13
N ALA A 73 -5.07 12.72 -5.38
CA ALA A 73 -6.40 13.19 -5.78
C ALA A 73 -6.40 14.72 -5.95
N GLY A 74 -6.80 15.18 -7.14
CA GLY A 74 -6.85 16.61 -7.47
C GLY A 74 -5.53 17.20 -7.98
N ASP A 75 -4.44 16.43 -8.00
CA ASP A 75 -3.22 16.80 -8.71
C ASP A 75 -3.43 16.66 -10.23
N ALA A 76 -3.08 17.68 -11.01
CA ALA A 76 -3.33 17.70 -12.45
C ALA A 76 -2.43 16.73 -13.24
N ASP A 77 -1.23 16.47 -12.74
CA ASP A 77 -0.22 15.64 -13.39
C ASP A 77 -0.24 14.22 -12.85
N MET A 78 -0.53 14.08 -11.55
CA MET A 78 -0.48 12.80 -10.83
C MET A 78 -1.87 12.19 -10.58
N GLY A 79 -2.96 12.95 -10.61
CA GLY A 79 -4.28 12.41 -10.32
C GLY A 79 -4.67 11.24 -11.22
N GLY A 80 -5.00 10.10 -10.61
CA GLY A 80 -5.34 8.87 -11.33
C GLY A 80 -5.49 7.67 -10.40
N ASP A 81 -5.56 6.49 -11.01
CA ASP A 81 -5.78 5.22 -10.32
C ASP A 81 -4.44 4.54 -10.11
N TYR A 82 -4.10 4.27 -8.85
CA TYR A 82 -2.84 3.65 -8.48
C TYR A 82 -3.06 2.19 -8.11
N GLY A 83 -3.05 1.30 -9.11
CA GLY A 83 -2.98 -0.15 -8.91
C GLY A 83 -1.54 -0.66 -8.77
N GLY A 84 -1.38 -1.92 -8.38
CA GLY A 84 -0.06 -2.53 -8.17
C GLY A 84 0.69 -1.95 -6.96
N TYR A 85 1.97 -2.28 -6.82
CA TYR A 85 2.82 -1.80 -5.73
C TYR A 85 3.47 -0.46 -6.11
N ASP A 86 3.32 0.52 -5.22
CA ASP A 86 4.08 1.77 -5.20
C ASP A 86 4.91 1.84 -3.92
N GLY A 87 6.21 2.10 -4.07
CA GLY A 87 7.20 1.96 -3.00
C GLY A 87 7.10 2.98 -1.86
N PRO A 88 7.93 2.84 -0.82
CA PRO A 88 7.93 3.73 0.34
C PRO A 88 8.42 5.14 -0.03
N TRP A 89 7.64 6.16 0.33
CA TRP A 89 8.04 7.57 0.30
C TRP A 89 7.60 8.30 1.59
N PRO A 90 8.17 7.93 2.75
CA PRO A 90 7.80 8.55 4.03
C PRO A 90 8.22 10.02 4.06
N PRO A 91 7.56 10.90 4.84
CA PRO A 91 7.93 12.31 4.86
C PRO A 91 9.39 12.51 5.27
N PHE A 92 10.08 13.44 4.60
CA PHE A 92 11.50 13.71 4.88
C PHE A 92 11.76 14.30 6.27
N ASN A 93 10.70 14.72 6.96
CA ASN A 93 10.71 15.36 8.27
C ASN A 93 9.92 14.56 9.32
N ASP A 94 9.63 13.27 9.10
CA ASP A 94 8.90 12.45 10.08
C ASP A 94 9.84 11.87 11.15
N GLU A 95 9.55 12.16 12.41
CA GLU A 95 10.34 11.67 13.54
C GLU A 95 10.21 10.15 13.76
N ARG A 96 9.25 9.47 13.12
CA ARG A 96 9.09 8.02 13.21
C ARG A 96 9.72 7.29 12.04
N LEU A 97 10.36 6.17 12.34
CA LEU A 97 10.68 5.12 11.38
C LEU A 97 9.39 4.45 10.90
N HIS A 98 9.14 4.43 9.59
CA HIS A 98 7.95 3.78 9.04
C HIS A 98 8.18 2.27 8.97
N ARG A 99 7.11 1.50 9.21
CA ARG A 99 7.07 0.04 9.12
C ARG A 99 6.19 -0.34 7.94
N TYR A 100 6.74 -1.10 7.00
CA TYR A 100 6.07 -1.58 5.80
C TYR A 100 5.85 -3.07 5.95
N ARG A 101 4.60 -3.46 6.16
CA ARG A 101 4.19 -4.86 6.36
C ARG A 101 3.65 -5.42 5.05
N PHE A 102 4.28 -6.47 4.56
CA PHE A 102 3.77 -7.29 3.47
C PHE A 102 3.14 -8.53 4.09
N THR A 103 1.86 -8.77 3.81
CA THR A 103 1.14 -9.94 4.32
C THR A 103 0.56 -10.72 3.16
N VAL A 104 0.75 -12.03 3.17
CA VAL A 104 0.04 -12.97 2.30
C VAL A 104 -1.01 -13.68 3.15
N TYR A 105 -2.22 -13.81 2.62
CA TYR A 105 -3.33 -14.53 3.24
C TYR A 105 -3.68 -15.74 2.38
N ALA A 106 -3.71 -16.93 2.98
CA ALA A 106 -4.29 -18.11 2.36
C ALA A 106 -5.79 -18.13 2.66
N LEU A 107 -6.61 -18.29 1.62
CA LEU A 107 -8.07 -18.22 1.73
C LEU A 107 -8.73 -19.55 1.38
N ASP A 108 -9.93 -19.78 1.91
CA ASP A 108 -10.76 -20.97 1.64
C ASP A 108 -11.69 -20.83 0.41
N VAL A 109 -11.53 -19.74 -0.34
CA VAL A 109 -12.27 -19.44 -1.57
C VAL A 109 -11.32 -19.20 -2.74
N ASP A 110 -11.71 -19.66 -3.93
CA ASP A 110 -10.92 -19.50 -5.15
C ASP A 110 -10.86 -18.04 -5.66
N THR A 111 -11.92 -17.26 -5.39
CA THR A 111 -12.05 -15.85 -5.79
C THR A 111 -12.92 -15.09 -4.80
N LEU A 112 -12.55 -13.83 -4.54
CA LEU A 112 -13.36 -12.90 -3.77
C LEU A 112 -14.39 -12.17 -4.64
N GLY A 113 -14.27 -12.23 -5.97
CA GLY A 113 -15.21 -11.58 -6.90
C GLY A 113 -15.30 -10.06 -6.73
N LEU A 114 -14.22 -9.43 -6.25
CA LEU A 114 -14.20 -8.02 -5.91
C LEU A 114 -14.17 -7.14 -7.17
N PRO A 115 -14.86 -5.99 -7.15
CA PRO A 115 -14.88 -5.10 -8.30
C PRO A 115 -13.49 -4.49 -8.55
N PRO A 116 -13.22 -4.00 -9.78
CA PRO A 116 -12.06 -3.15 -10.01
C PRO A 116 -12.06 -1.96 -9.03
N ARG A 117 -10.87 -1.49 -8.65
CA ARG A 117 -10.68 -0.38 -7.68
C ARG A 117 -11.08 -0.69 -6.24
N THR A 118 -11.12 -1.95 -5.82
CA THR A 118 -11.19 -2.28 -4.39
C THR A 118 -9.98 -1.73 -3.64
N THR A 119 -10.24 -1.07 -2.51
CA THR A 119 -9.23 -0.54 -1.59
C THR A 119 -8.68 -1.62 -0.66
N GLY A 120 -7.55 -1.35 -0.01
CA GLY A 120 -6.97 -2.30 0.95
C GLY A 120 -7.91 -2.61 2.13
N ALA A 121 -8.63 -1.61 2.64
CA ALA A 121 -9.59 -1.81 3.73
C ALA A 121 -10.77 -2.69 3.30
N GLU A 122 -11.30 -2.50 2.09
CA GLU A 122 -12.37 -3.33 1.53
C GLU A 122 -11.89 -4.76 1.27
N ALA A 123 -10.67 -4.95 0.75
CA ALA A 123 -10.09 -6.27 0.57
C ALA A 123 -9.92 -7.01 1.91
N LEU A 124 -9.41 -6.34 2.95
CA LEU A 124 -9.30 -6.92 4.29
C LEU A 124 -10.66 -7.28 4.90
N ALA A 125 -11.68 -6.45 4.65
CA ALA A 125 -13.04 -6.78 5.08
C ALA A 125 -13.59 -8.01 4.33
N ALA A 126 -13.32 -8.11 3.02
CA ALA A 126 -13.80 -9.20 2.18
C ALA A 126 -13.17 -10.56 2.52
N ILE A 127 -11.90 -10.60 2.95
CA ILE A 127 -11.26 -11.85 3.38
C ILE A 127 -11.66 -12.28 4.79
N SER A 128 -12.35 -11.42 5.55
CA SER A 128 -12.75 -11.73 6.92
C SER A 128 -13.65 -12.97 6.94
N GLY A 129 -13.26 -13.99 7.71
CA GLY A 129 -13.96 -15.28 7.77
C GLY A 129 -13.50 -16.31 6.73
N HIS A 130 -12.66 -15.92 5.77
CA HIS A 130 -12.10 -16.80 4.74
C HIS A 130 -10.62 -17.13 4.95
N VAL A 131 -9.94 -16.45 5.89
CA VAL A 131 -8.50 -16.67 6.14
C VAL A 131 -8.25 -18.02 6.80
N LEU A 132 -7.55 -18.90 6.09
CA LEU A 132 -7.03 -20.16 6.59
C LEU A 132 -5.72 -19.98 7.36
N ASP A 133 -4.82 -19.16 6.81
CA ASP A 133 -3.53 -18.82 7.41
C ASP A 133 -2.99 -17.50 6.85
N GLN A 134 -1.98 -16.93 7.49
CA GLN A 134 -1.30 -15.72 7.02
C GLN A 134 0.18 -15.72 7.39
N ALA A 135 0.99 -15.08 6.54
CA ALA A 135 2.39 -14.83 6.83
C ALA A 135 2.74 -13.38 6.53
N SER A 136 3.60 -12.78 7.36
CA SER A 136 4.02 -11.39 7.19
C SER A 136 5.52 -11.23 7.31
N ILE A 137 6.05 -10.29 6.51
CA ILE A 137 7.34 -9.66 6.75
C ILE A 137 7.12 -8.18 7.03
N THR A 138 7.94 -7.60 7.90
CA THR A 138 7.95 -6.16 8.16
C THR A 138 9.35 -5.64 7.92
N VAL A 139 9.45 -4.63 7.05
CA VAL A 139 10.68 -3.89 6.79
C VAL A 139 10.50 -2.44 7.22
N THR A 140 11.60 -1.72 7.39
CA THR A 140 11.57 -0.33 7.87
C THR A 140 12.28 0.60 6.91
N TYR A 141 11.76 1.81 6.75
CA TYR A 141 12.41 2.85 5.93
C TYR A 141 12.08 4.25 6.48
N ALA A 142 13.01 5.19 6.34
CA ALA A 142 12.84 6.59 6.68
C ALA A 142 13.70 7.46 5.75
N LEU A 143 13.20 8.64 5.42
CA LEU A 143 13.98 9.70 4.78
C LEU A 143 14.56 10.68 5.81
N TYR A 144 13.90 10.85 6.96
CA TYR A 144 14.39 11.73 8.03
C TYR A 144 15.58 11.08 8.77
N PRO A 145 16.78 11.67 8.76
CA PRO A 145 17.97 11.05 9.34
C PRO A 145 17.89 10.83 10.86
N ALA A 146 17.06 11.61 11.56
CA ALA A 146 16.85 11.51 13.00
C ALA A 146 15.57 10.73 13.38
N ALA A 147 14.99 9.98 12.43
CA ALA A 147 13.85 9.12 12.70
C ALA A 147 14.16 8.08 13.78
N ARG A 148 13.17 7.83 14.64
CA ARG A 148 13.25 6.94 15.80
C ARG A 148 12.33 5.73 15.62
N PRO A 149 12.69 4.54 16.11
CA PRO A 149 11.90 3.32 16.01
C PRO A 149 10.57 3.34 16.78
#